data_AF-X1VEY4-F1
#
_entry.id   AF-X1VEY4-F1
#
_cell.length_a   1.000
_cell.length_b   1.000
_cell.length_c   1.000
_cell.angle_alpha   90.00
_cell.angle_beta   90.00
_cell.angle_gamma   90.00
#
_symmetry.space_group_name_H-M   'P 1'
#
loop_
_entity.id
_entity.type
_entity.pdbx_description
1 polymer ?
#
loop_
_entity_poly.entity_id
_entity_poly.type
_entity_poly.pdbx_seq_one_letter_code
_entity_poly.pdbx_strand_id
1 'polypeptide(L)'
;QAINHVALTIAKVYRKAETARRKVQDTLALLPIELGFRIRGDPQASLNVIPMHLIENKVADLRGAGGMWYITNPHPPLLQEVANEVGEALGLNIQIVREFKPSPPELLLQKLLTPFLPYLQGEPHFPTVVDKGFRLPRGYIRDMVRAFLQAP
;
A
#
# COMPACT_ATOMS: atom_id res chain seq x y z
N GLN A 1 8.55 -8.54 14.40
CA GLN A 1 8.66 -7.44 15.39
C GLN A 1 8.79 -6.05 14.73
N ALA A 2 9.59 -5.86 13.66
CA ALA A 2 9.73 -4.55 12.99
C ALA A 2 8.43 -3.99 12.36
N ILE A 3 7.59 -4.84 11.77
CA ILE A 3 6.32 -4.43 11.12
C ILE A 3 5.35 -3.78 12.12
N ASN A 4 5.24 -4.31 13.35
CA ASN A 4 4.43 -3.71 14.40
C ASN A 4 4.94 -2.32 14.82
N HIS A 5 6.26 -2.12 14.86
CA HIS A 5 6.83 -0.82 15.21
C HIS A 5 6.59 0.24 14.13
N VAL A 6 6.65 -0.13 12.86
CA VAL A 6 6.36 0.78 11.74
C VAL A 6 4.87 1.15 11.74
N ALA A 7 3.97 0.17 11.86
CA ALA A 7 2.53 0.40 11.94
C ALA A 7 2.15 1.29 13.14
N LEU A 8 2.71 1.04 14.33
CA LEU A 8 2.48 1.87 15.52
C LEU A 8 3.02 3.29 15.37
N THR A 9 4.12 3.47 14.65
CA THR A 9 4.69 4.81 14.40
C THR A 9 3.84 5.58 13.40
N ILE A 10 3.40 4.94 12.32
CA ILE A 10 2.45 5.53 11.35
C ILE A 10 1.15 5.90 12.06
N ALA A 11 0.60 5.01 12.89
CA ALA A 11 -0.61 5.28 13.68
C ALA A 11 -0.44 6.44 14.66
N LYS A 12 0.74 6.59 15.31
CA LYS A 12 1.05 7.73 16.19
C LYS A 12 1.15 9.04 15.42
N VAL A 13 1.79 9.04 14.25
CA VAL A 13 1.90 10.22 13.37
C VAL A 13 0.51 10.62 12.87
N TYR A 14 -0.25 9.65 12.38
CA TYR A 14 -1.63 9.83 11.97
C TYR A 14 -2.49 10.40 13.12
N ARG A 15 -2.45 9.81 14.33
CA ARG A 15 -3.20 10.32 15.49
C ARG A 15 -2.84 11.76 15.85
N LYS A 16 -1.56 12.14 15.80
CA LYS A 16 -1.15 13.53 16.07
C LYS A 16 -1.66 14.48 15.01
N ALA A 17 -1.55 14.11 13.73
CA ALA A 17 -2.03 14.92 12.62
C ALA A 17 -3.56 15.08 12.68
N GLU A 18 -4.27 13.99 12.98
CA GLU A 18 -5.73 13.94 13.16
C GLU A 18 -6.20 14.78 14.35
N THR A 19 -5.47 14.75 15.48
CA THR A 19 -5.81 15.56 16.67
C THR A 19 -5.63 17.05 16.39
N ALA A 20 -4.53 17.44 15.74
CA ALA A 20 -4.33 18.83 15.32
C ALA A 20 -5.39 19.27 14.31
N ARG A 21 -5.77 18.40 13.37
CA ARG A 21 -6.82 18.64 12.37
C ARG A 21 -8.17 18.91 13.01
N ARG A 22 -8.65 18.01 13.89
CA ARG A 22 -9.94 18.17 14.58
C ARG A 22 -9.98 19.50 15.33
N LYS A 23 -8.90 19.83 16.05
CA LYS A 23 -8.82 21.10 16.79
C LYS A 23 -8.98 22.32 15.87
N VAL A 24 -8.36 22.32 14.69
CA VAL A 24 -8.49 23.41 13.71
C VAL A 24 -9.88 23.44 13.08
N GLN A 25 -10.46 22.28 12.74
CA GLN A 25 -11.81 22.18 12.17
C GLN A 25 -12.89 22.62 13.14
N ASP A 26 -12.82 22.18 14.39
CA ASP A 26 -13.78 22.55 15.43
C ASP A 26 -13.69 24.05 15.73
N THR A 27 -12.48 24.62 15.68
CA THR A 27 -12.26 26.06 15.90
C THR A 27 -12.79 26.90 14.74
N LEU A 28 -12.72 26.39 13.50
CA LEU A 28 -13.02 27.16 12.28
C LEU A 28 -14.34 26.73 11.59
N ALA A 29 -15.09 25.79 12.17
CA ALA A 29 -16.29 25.17 11.59
C ALA A 29 -16.09 24.69 10.14
N LEU A 30 -14.89 24.19 9.82
CA LEU A 30 -14.55 23.77 8.46
C LEU A 30 -15.12 22.39 8.14
N LEU A 31 -15.48 22.18 6.88
CA LEU A 31 -15.77 20.85 6.34
C LEU A 31 -14.60 19.88 6.62
N PRO A 32 -14.84 18.56 6.69
CA PRO A 32 -13.79 17.57 6.90
C PRO A 32 -12.68 17.69 5.83
N ILE A 33 -11.57 18.30 6.22
CA ILE A 33 -10.30 18.35 5.49
C ILE A 33 -9.77 16.93 5.39
N GLU A 34 -9.64 16.40 4.17
CA GLU A 34 -8.95 15.13 3.94
C GLU A 34 -7.47 15.27 4.29
N LEU A 35 -6.96 14.32 5.08
CA LEU A 35 -5.55 14.33 5.47
C LEU A 35 -4.73 13.76 4.31
N GLY A 36 -3.95 14.62 3.65
CA GLY A 36 -3.13 14.27 2.50
C GLY A 36 -1.69 13.89 2.88
N PHE A 37 -1.19 12.79 2.34
CA PHE A 37 0.23 12.43 2.41
C PHE A 37 0.78 12.17 1.01
N ARG A 38 1.94 12.74 0.70
CA ARG A 38 2.69 12.39 -0.49
C ARG A 38 3.77 11.38 -0.15
N ILE A 39 3.91 10.36 -0.98
CA ILE A 39 4.95 9.35 -0.91
C ILE A 39 5.82 9.46 -2.15
N ARG A 40 7.14 9.40 -1.97
CA ARG A 40 8.07 9.43 -3.10
C ARG A 40 8.05 8.09 -3.82
N GLY A 41 7.72 8.08 -5.10
CA GLY A 41 7.64 6.88 -5.94
C GLY A 41 7.23 7.21 -7.37
N ASP A 42 7.24 6.21 -8.25
CA ASP A 42 6.69 6.35 -9.60
C ASP A 42 5.21 5.97 -9.61
N PRO A 43 4.26 6.89 -9.88
CA PRO A 43 2.84 6.53 -9.93
C PRO A 43 2.51 5.50 -11.01
N GLN A 44 3.37 5.35 -12.03
CA GLN A 44 3.22 4.38 -13.11
C GLN A 44 3.96 3.05 -12.84
N ALA A 45 4.64 2.93 -11.69
CA ALA A 45 5.22 1.66 -11.28
C ALA A 45 4.13 0.61 -11.10
N SER A 46 4.37 -0.62 -11.55
CA SER A 46 3.54 -1.76 -11.22
C SER A 46 3.97 -2.37 -9.89
N LEU A 47 3.00 -2.81 -9.09
CA LEU A 47 3.24 -3.56 -7.86
C LEU A 47 2.59 -4.93 -7.96
N ASN A 48 3.38 -5.99 -7.74
CA ASN A 48 2.92 -7.37 -7.75
C ASN A 48 2.06 -7.67 -6.53
N VAL A 49 0.79 -7.34 -6.64
CA VAL A 49 -0.22 -7.69 -5.63
C VAL A 49 -0.91 -8.98 -6.06
N ILE A 50 -0.76 -10.02 -5.24
CA ILE A 50 -1.40 -11.32 -5.46
C ILE A 50 -2.11 -11.80 -4.18
N PRO A 51 -3.34 -12.31 -4.27
CA PRO A 51 -4.02 -12.88 -3.12
C PRO A 51 -3.34 -14.13 -2.56
N MET A 52 -3.30 -14.28 -1.23
CA MET A 52 -2.61 -15.39 -0.58
C MET A 52 -3.17 -16.77 -0.98
N HIS A 53 -4.50 -16.91 -1.06
CA HIS A 53 -5.13 -18.16 -1.48
C HIS A 53 -4.67 -18.62 -2.89
N LEU A 54 -4.34 -17.67 -3.78
CA LEU A 54 -3.85 -18.00 -5.11
C LEU A 54 -2.41 -18.51 -5.05
N ILE A 55 -1.58 -17.95 -4.15
CA ILE A 55 -0.25 -18.48 -3.87
C ILE A 55 -0.36 -19.91 -3.32
N GLU A 56 -1.23 -20.13 -2.32
CA GLU A 56 -1.42 -21.46 -1.70
C GLU A 56 -1.80 -22.53 -2.72
N ASN A 57 -2.78 -22.23 -3.58
CA ASN A 57 -3.20 -23.13 -4.65
C ASN A 57 -2.05 -23.44 -5.60
N LYS A 58 -1.31 -22.42 -6.05
CA LYS A 58 -0.19 -22.63 -6.98
C LYS A 58 0.97 -23.38 -6.35
N VAL A 59 1.27 -23.13 -5.08
CA VAL A 59 2.29 -23.89 -4.34
C VAL A 59 1.87 -25.36 -4.17
N ALA A 60 0.58 -25.62 -3.94
CA ALA A 60 0.05 -26.98 -3.88
C ALA A 60 0.14 -27.69 -5.24
N ASP A 61 -0.25 -27.02 -6.33
CA ASP A 61 -0.18 -27.55 -7.70
C ASP A 61 1.25 -27.86 -8.15
N LEU A 62 2.21 -27.03 -7.73
CA LEU A 62 3.62 -27.16 -8.06
C LEU A 62 4.37 -28.11 -7.12
N ARG A 63 3.70 -28.71 -6.13
CA ARG A 63 4.35 -29.61 -5.18
C ARG A 63 4.88 -30.84 -5.93
N GLY A 64 6.20 -31.03 -5.87
CA GLY A 64 6.89 -32.13 -6.58
C GLY A 64 7.29 -31.79 -8.02
N ALA A 65 6.90 -30.63 -8.55
CA ALA A 65 7.45 -30.10 -9.78
C ALA A 65 8.85 -29.53 -9.50
N GLY A 66 9.88 -30.13 -10.08
CA GLY A 66 11.23 -29.56 -10.03
C GLY A 66 11.31 -28.21 -10.77
N GLY A 67 12.26 -27.35 -10.38
CA GLY A 67 12.55 -26.09 -11.07
C GLY A 67 12.23 -24.83 -10.26
N MET A 68 12.43 -23.68 -10.90
CA MET A 68 12.13 -22.35 -10.35
C MET A 68 10.84 -21.82 -10.96
N TRP A 69 9.87 -21.49 -10.12
CA TRP A 69 8.56 -20.99 -10.53
C TRP A 69 8.31 -19.61 -9.93
N TYR A 70 7.73 -18.73 -10.75
CA TYR A 70 7.38 -17.37 -10.36
C TYR A 70 5.87 -17.28 -10.24
N ILE A 71 5.39 -16.85 -9.08
CA ILE A 71 3.97 -16.64 -8.80
C ILE A 71 3.76 -15.13 -8.70
N THR A 72 3.52 -14.50 -9.85
CA THR A 72 3.27 -13.05 -9.95
C THR A 72 1.93 -12.77 -10.62
N ASN A 73 1.37 -11.60 -10.35
CA ASN A 73 0.14 -11.13 -10.95
C ASN A 73 0.41 -10.80 -12.44
N PRO A 74 -0.27 -11.46 -13.40
CA PRO A 74 -0.13 -11.19 -14.83
C PRO A 74 -0.61 -9.79 -15.22
N HIS A 75 -1.42 -9.15 -14.38
CA HIS A 75 -1.97 -7.81 -14.56
C HIS A 75 -1.83 -7.02 -13.26
N PRO A 76 -0.60 -6.65 -12.88
CA PRO A 76 -0.34 -5.99 -11.62
C PRO A 76 -0.97 -4.59 -11.61
N PRO A 77 -1.58 -4.16 -10.49
CA PRO A 77 -2.07 -2.80 -10.35
C PRO A 77 -0.91 -1.79 -10.38
N LEU A 78 -1.23 -0.56 -10.77
CA LEU A 78 -0.30 0.56 -10.65
C LEU A 78 -0.15 0.97 -9.19
N LEU A 79 1.02 1.49 -8.83
CA LEU A 79 1.33 1.93 -7.47
C LEU A 79 0.37 3.03 -7.00
N GLN A 80 -0.06 3.92 -7.90
CA GLN A 80 -1.08 4.92 -7.57
C GLN A 80 -2.46 4.29 -7.31
N GLU A 81 -2.84 3.23 -8.02
CA GLU A 81 -4.10 2.51 -7.77
C GLU A 81 -4.09 1.84 -6.40
N VAL A 82 -2.96 1.21 -6.04
CA VAL A 82 -2.74 0.65 -4.70
C VAL A 82 -2.86 1.75 -3.64
N ALA A 83 -2.19 2.90 -3.85
CA ALA A 83 -2.24 4.03 -2.94
C ALA A 83 -3.66 4.58 -2.76
N ASN A 84 -4.46 4.63 -3.83
CA ASN A 84 -5.85 5.04 -3.79
C ASN A 84 -6.68 4.08 -2.92
N GLU A 85 -6.60 2.76 -3.15
CA GLU A 85 -7.36 1.79 -2.37
C GLU A 85 -6.94 1.75 -0.88
N VAL A 86 -5.65 1.91 -0.59
CA VAL A 86 -5.15 2.06 0.79
C VAL A 86 -5.66 3.36 1.39
N GLY A 87 -5.64 4.47 0.64
CA GLY A 87 -6.17 5.76 1.06
C GLY A 87 -7.65 5.70 1.41
N GLU A 88 -8.47 5.07 0.57
CA GLU A 88 -9.89 4.81 0.80
C GLU A 88 -10.14 3.98 2.08
N ALA A 89 -9.28 3.00 2.36
CA ALA A 89 -9.39 2.20 3.58
C ALA A 89 -9.07 3.00 4.85
N LEU A 90 -8.15 3.95 4.76
CA LEU A 90 -7.65 4.74 5.90
C LEU A 90 -8.33 6.11 6.06
N GLY A 91 -9.17 6.53 5.10
CA GLY A 91 -9.70 7.89 5.04
C GLY A 91 -8.59 8.93 4.81
N LEU A 92 -7.60 8.57 4.00
CA LEU A 92 -6.42 9.37 3.68
C LEU A 92 -6.35 9.64 2.18
N ASN A 93 -5.90 10.83 1.80
CA ASN A 93 -5.53 11.11 0.42
C ASN A 93 -4.04 10.80 0.24
N ILE A 94 -3.71 9.66 -0.37
CA ILE A 94 -2.33 9.23 -0.60
C ILE A 94 -1.94 9.48 -2.05
N GLN A 95 -0.91 10.30 -2.25
CA GLN A 95 -0.41 10.64 -3.58
C GLN A 95 0.99 10.07 -3.79
N ILE A 96 1.19 9.35 -4.88
CA ILE A 96 2.51 8.91 -5.31
C ILE A 96 3.10 9.98 -6.23
N VAL A 97 4.20 10.58 -5.81
CA VAL A 97 4.82 11.71 -6.51
C VAL A 97 6.30 11.43 -6.68
N ARG A 98 6.82 11.58 -7.90
CA ARG A 98 8.24 11.34 -8.21
C ARG A 98 9.15 12.26 -7.40
N GLU A 99 8.83 13.55 -7.35
CA GLU A 99 9.61 14.55 -6.65
C GLU A 99 8.72 15.58 -5.96
N PHE A 100 9.03 15.86 -4.69
CA PHE A 100 8.42 16.94 -3.92
C PHE A 100 9.33 17.28 -2.73
N LYS A 101 9.09 18.45 -2.12
CA LYS A 101 9.69 18.83 -0.83
C LYS A 101 8.81 18.30 0.31
N PRO A 102 9.28 17.32 1.10
CA PRO A 102 8.47 16.72 2.16
C PRO A 102 8.32 17.65 3.36
N SER A 103 7.12 17.67 3.92
CA SER A 103 6.84 18.22 5.25
C SER A 103 7.46 17.33 6.35
N PRO A 104 7.57 17.81 7.61
CA PRO A 104 8.14 17.00 8.69
C PRO A 104 7.44 15.64 8.91
N PRO A 105 6.10 15.52 8.87
CA PRO A 105 5.42 14.22 8.91
C PRO A 105 5.73 13.32 7.71
N GLU A 106 5.80 13.89 6.50
CA GLU A 106 6.15 13.14 5.28
C GLU A 106 7.61 12.65 5.31
N LEU A 107 8.54 13.41 5.90
CA LEU A 107 9.93 12.97 6.11
C LEU A 107 10.00 11.73 7.01
N LEU A 108 9.20 11.71 8.08
CA LEU A 108 9.15 10.56 8.98
C LEU A 108 8.55 9.35 8.26
N LEU A 109 7.48 9.54 7.49
CA LEU A 109 6.90 8.49 6.67
C LEU A 109 7.91 7.96 5.63
N GLN A 110 8.64 8.83 4.94
CA GLN A 110 9.67 8.43 3.98
C GLN A 110 10.77 7.57 4.62
N LYS A 111 11.23 7.92 5.83
CA LYS A 111 12.22 7.12 6.56
C LYS A 111 11.70 5.72 6.91
N LEU A 112 10.41 5.60 7.22
CA LEU A 112 9.76 4.30 7.48
C LEU A 112 9.60 3.48 6.20
N LEU A 113 9.40 4.15 5.07
CA LEU A 113 9.23 3.51 3.76
C LEU A 113 10.55 3.22 3.04
N THR A 114 11.71 3.64 3.59
CA THR A 114 13.04 3.39 2.99
C THR A 114 13.26 1.94 2.56
N PRO A 115 12.92 0.90 3.35
CA PRO A 115 13.11 -0.49 2.94
C PRO A 115 12.26 -0.89 1.72
N PHE A 116 11.19 -0.15 1.46
CA PHE A 116 10.25 -0.43 0.38
C PHE A 116 10.52 0.39 -0.88
N LEU A 117 11.54 1.26 -0.89
CA LEU A 117 11.87 2.10 -2.05
C LEU A 117 11.99 1.33 -3.37
N PRO A 118 12.57 0.11 -3.44
CA PRO A 118 12.61 -0.65 -4.69
C PRO A 118 11.21 -0.90 -5.28
N TYR A 119 10.25 -1.28 -4.43
CA TYR A 119 8.86 -1.52 -4.84
C TYR A 119 8.14 -0.24 -5.26
N LEU A 120 8.54 0.92 -4.71
CA LEU A 120 7.97 2.22 -5.09
C LEU A 120 8.47 2.75 -6.43
N GLN A 121 9.50 2.11 -7.01
CA GLN A 121 10.01 2.42 -8.35
C GLN A 121 9.53 1.39 -9.40
N GLY A 122 8.77 0.39 -8.98
CA GLY A 122 8.27 -0.69 -9.83
C GLY A 122 9.12 -1.94 -9.76
N GLU A 123 8.48 -3.06 -10.05
CA GLU A 123 9.12 -4.37 -10.03
C GLU A 123 9.53 -4.83 -11.43
N PRO A 124 10.59 -5.65 -11.54
CA PRO A 124 10.90 -6.32 -12.79
C PRO A 124 9.73 -7.19 -13.26
N HIS A 125 9.56 -7.28 -14.58
CA HIS A 125 8.57 -8.19 -15.16
C HIS A 125 9.11 -9.62 -15.10
N PHE A 126 8.55 -10.43 -14.21
CA PHE A 126 8.84 -11.86 -14.13
C PHE A 126 7.80 -12.67 -14.91
N PRO A 127 8.17 -13.83 -15.50
CA PRO A 127 7.18 -14.78 -15.99
C PRO A 127 6.25 -15.21 -14.85
N THR A 128 5.08 -15.78 -15.17
CA THR A 128 4.15 -16.25 -14.13
C THR A 128 3.47 -17.57 -14.50
N VAL A 129 3.25 -18.40 -13.48
CA VAL A 129 2.40 -19.60 -13.55
C VAL A 129 0.92 -19.30 -13.24
N VAL A 130 0.62 -18.05 -12.88
CA VAL A 130 -0.75 -17.59 -12.67
C VAL A 130 -1.47 -17.49 -14.01
N ASP A 131 -2.75 -17.84 -14.02
CA ASP A 131 -3.58 -17.79 -15.23
C ASP A 131 -3.61 -16.37 -15.82
N LYS A 132 -3.35 -16.23 -17.13
CA LYS A 132 -3.27 -14.92 -17.81
C LYS A 132 -4.57 -14.13 -17.78
N GLY A 133 -5.72 -14.77 -17.53
CA GLY A 133 -7.02 -14.15 -17.35
C GLY A 133 -7.26 -13.64 -15.93
N PHE A 134 -6.41 -13.97 -14.95
CA PHE A 134 -6.55 -13.50 -13.59
C PHE A 134 -6.49 -11.97 -13.51
N ARG A 135 -7.48 -11.37 -12.87
CA ARG A 135 -7.48 -9.94 -12.52
C ARG A 135 -7.68 -9.83 -11.02
N LEU A 136 -6.97 -8.89 -10.39
CA LEU A 136 -7.21 -8.59 -9.00
C LEU A 136 -8.66 -8.09 -8.85
N PRO A 137 -9.46 -8.64 -7.92
CA PRO A 137 -10.81 -8.13 -7.67
C PRO A 137 -10.76 -6.66 -7.29
N ARG A 138 -11.71 -5.86 -7.81
CA ARG A 138 -11.79 -4.44 -7.47
C ARG A 138 -12.03 -4.26 -5.97
N GLY A 139 -11.27 -3.36 -5.32
CA GLY A 139 -11.39 -3.12 -3.89
C GLY A 139 -10.68 -4.17 -3.01
N TYR A 140 -10.01 -5.15 -3.60
CA TYR A 140 -9.30 -6.19 -2.86
C TYR A 140 -8.28 -5.61 -1.86
N ILE A 141 -7.52 -4.59 -2.27
CA ILE A 141 -6.49 -3.99 -1.42
C ILE A 141 -7.15 -3.22 -0.28
N ARG A 142 -8.19 -2.44 -0.59
CA ARG A 142 -8.96 -1.71 0.42
C ARG A 142 -9.52 -2.66 1.48
N ASP A 143 -10.14 -3.75 1.06
CA ASP A 143 -10.80 -4.69 1.96
C ASP A 143 -9.77 -5.47 2.79
N MET A 144 -8.62 -5.84 2.19
CA MET A 144 -7.47 -6.42 2.90
C MET A 144 -6.93 -5.47 3.99
N VAL A 145 -6.74 -4.19 3.67
CA VAL A 145 -6.26 -3.19 4.65
C VAL A 145 -7.26 -3.03 5.79
N ARG A 146 -8.56 -2.96 5.49
CA ARG A 146 -9.62 -2.89 6.51
C ARG A 146 -9.60 -4.11 7.43
N ALA A 147 -9.46 -5.32 6.87
CA ALA A 147 -9.36 -6.55 7.66
C ALA A 147 -8.12 -6.54 8.57
N PHE A 148 -6.96 -6.08 8.06
CA PHE A 148 -5.74 -5.94 8.86
C PHE A 148 -5.90 -4.98 10.04
N LEU A 149 -6.61 -3.87 9.85
CA LEU A 149 -6.86 -2.90 10.92
C LEU A 149 -7.87 -3.37 11.98
N GLN A 150 -8.73 -4.32 11.63
CA GLN A 150 -9.74 -4.91 12.52
C GLN A 150 -9.25 -6.19 13.21
N ALA A 151 -8.07 -6.69 12.86
CA ALA A 151 -7.47 -7.85 13.50
C ALA A 151 -7.12 -7.52 14.98
N PRO A 152 -7.46 -8.43 15.92
CA PRO A 152 -7.28 -8.22 17.36
C PRO A 152 -5.82 -8.14 17.81
#